data_AF-A0A7R8WQJ6-F1
#
_entry.id   AF-A0A7R8WQJ6-F1
#
_cell.length_a   1.000
_cell.length_b   1.000
_cell.length_c   1.000
_cell.angle_alpha   90.00
_cell.angle_beta   90.00
_cell.angle_gamma   90.00
#
_symmetry.space_group_name_H-M   'P 1'
#
loop_
_entity.id
_entity.type
_entity.pdbx_description
1 polymer ?
#
loop_
_entity_poly.entity_id
_entity_poly.type
_entity_poly.pdbx_seq_one_letter_code
_entity_poly.pdbx_strand_id
1 'polypeptide(L)'
;MALNKLGIDSLDFKGKRVLMRVDFNVPLKEGQITNNQRIVAALDSIKYALENGAKSIVLMSHLGRPDGNRNEKYTLKPVAEELKKLLNR
;
A
#
# COMPACT_ATOMS: atom_id res chain seq x y z
N MET A 1 9.30 25.78 1.34
CA MET A 1 9.89 25.42 0.04
C MET A 1 8.94 24.45 -0.65
N ALA A 2 8.43 24.80 -1.84
CA ALA A 2 7.63 23.87 -2.62
C ALA A 2 8.57 22.93 -3.39
N LEU A 3 8.32 21.62 -3.33
CA LEU A 3 9.04 20.65 -4.13
C LEU A 3 8.55 20.75 -5.57
N ASN A 4 9.46 20.88 -6.54
CA ASN A 4 9.13 20.82 -7.97
C ASN A 4 8.97 19.36 -8.42
N LYS A 5 7.91 18.71 -7.93
CA LYS A 5 7.58 17.30 -8.20
C LYS A 5 6.09 17.21 -8.47
N LEU A 6 5.71 16.30 -9.38
CA LEU A 6 4.32 16.07 -9.73
C LEU A 6 3.60 15.38 -8.56
N GLY A 7 2.49 15.98 -8.12
CA GLY A 7 1.63 15.44 -7.07
C GLY A 7 0.64 14.42 -7.62
N ILE A 8 0.10 13.58 -6.73
CA ILE A 8 -0.96 12.62 -7.08
C ILE A 8 -2.24 13.31 -7.57
N ASP A 9 -2.51 14.49 -7.04
CA ASP A 9 -3.64 15.38 -7.33
C ASP A 9 -3.57 16.03 -8.72
N SER A 10 -2.42 15.94 -9.38
CA SER A 10 -2.20 16.47 -10.73
C SER A 10 -2.33 15.40 -11.83
N LEU A 11 -2.75 14.18 -11.49
CA LEU A 11 -2.82 13.03 -12.39
C LEU A 11 -4.26 12.68 -12.78
N ASP A 12 -4.46 12.24 -14.02
CA ASP A 12 -5.73 11.64 -14.46
C ASP A 12 -5.72 10.11 -14.24
N PHE A 13 -6.67 9.64 -13.42
CA PHE A 13 -6.82 8.24 -13.07
C PHE A 13 -7.87 7.51 -13.91
N LYS A 14 -8.73 8.23 -14.65
CA LYS A 14 -9.93 7.64 -15.27
C LYS A 14 -9.60 6.51 -16.23
N GLY A 15 -10.07 5.30 -15.91
CA GLY A 15 -9.85 4.09 -16.70
C GLY A 15 -8.42 3.55 -16.67
N LYS A 16 -7.50 4.15 -15.91
CA LYS A 16 -6.09 3.77 -15.85
C LYS A 16 -5.86 2.62 -14.86
N ARG A 17 -4.84 1.81 -15.13
CA ARG A 17 -4.32 0.82 -14.17
C ARG A 17 -3.12 1.43 -13.46
N VAL A 18 -3.18 1.56 -12.14
CA VAL A 18 -2.16 2.22 -11.33
C VAL A 18 -1.31 1.19 -10.62
N LEU A 19 0.02 1.34 -10.69
CA LEU A 19 0.95 0.67 -9.79
C LEU A 19 1.39 1.68 -8.73
N MET A 20 1.14 1.37 -7.46
CA MET A 20 1.45 2.26 -6.35
C MET A 20 2.47 1.58 -5.43
N ARG A 21 3.63 2.23 -5.25
CA ARG A 21 4.61 1.83 -4.24
C ARG A 21 4.17 2.40 -2.89
N VAL A 22 3.97 1.53 -1.92
CA VAL A 22 3.55 1.88 -0.56
C VAL A 22 4.54 1.36 0.46
N ASP A 23 4.58 1.99 1.63
CA ASP A 23 5.35 1.49 2.77
C ASP A 23 4.43 0.67 3.67
N PHE A 24 4.43 -0.64 3.49
CA PHE A 24 3.79 -1.59 4.40
C PHE A 24 4.81 -2.36 5.25
N ASN A 25 5.98 -1.77 5.52
CA ASN A 25 6.95 -2.40 6.41
C ASN A 25 6.52 -2.21 7.88
N VAL A 26 5.59 -3.05 8.33
CA VAL A 26 4.98 -3.03 9.67
C VAL A 26 5.58 -4.10 10.59
N PRO A 27 5.63 -3.86 11.90
CA PRO A 27 6.04 -4.88 12.86
C PRO A 27 5.03 -6.05 12.90
N LEU A 28 5.55 -7.27 12.80
CA LEU A 28 4.81 -8.50 12.98
C LEU A 28 5.26 -9.21 14.26
N LYS A 29 4.30 -9.73 15.03
CA LYS A 29 4.53 -10.68 16.12
C LYS A 29 3.66 -11.90 15.87
N GLU A 30 4.28 -13.08 15.76
CA GLU A 30 3.57 -14.34 15.53
C GLU A 30 2.60 -14.30 14.34
N GLY A 31 3.00 -13.62 13.27
CA GLY A 31 2.19 -13.47 12.05
C GLY A 31 1.07 -12.42 12.14
N GLN A 32 0.92 -11.73 13.28
CA GLN A 32 -0.05 -10.67 13.49
C GLN A 32 0.61 -9.29 13.48
N ILE A 33 -0.09 -8.30 12.91
CA ILE A 33 0.38 -6.91 12.86
C ILE A 33 0.16 -6.29 14.24
N THR A 34 1.22 -5.76 14.84
CA THR A 34 1.12 -5.11 16.16
C THR A 34 0.88 -3.60 16.06
N ASN A 35 1.22 -3.00 14.92
CA ASN A 35 0.95 -1.59 14.62
C ASN A 35 0.67 -1.44 13.11
N ASN A 36 -0.54 -0.99 12.78
CA ASN A 36 -1.01 -0.82 11.40
C ASN A 36 -0.94 0.62 10.89
N GLN A 37 -0.30 1.56 11.60
CA GLN A 37 -0.26 2.99 11.26
C GLN A 37 0.23 3.24 9.82
N ARG A 38 1.22 2.48 9.35
CA ARG A 38 1.74 2.60 7.97
C ARG A 38 0.72 2.16 6.92
N ILE A 39 -0.11 1.17 7.23
CA ILE A 39 -1.19 0.71 6.35
C ILE A 39 -2.26 1.80 6.28
N VAL A 40 -2.67 2.34 7.42
CA VAL A 40 -3.66 3.43 7.52
C VAL A 40 -3.19 4.66 6.75
N ALA A 41 -1.91 5.03 6.86
CA ALA A 41 -1.36 6.18 6.15
C ALA A 41 -1.42 6.08 4.62
N ALA A 42 -1.44 4.86 4.05
CA ALA A 42 -1.56 4.68 2.61
C ALA A 42 -3.01 4.78 2.09
N LEU A 43 -4.02 4.67 2.99
CA LEU A 43 -5.43 4.57 2.59
C LEU A 43 -5.89 5.78 1.80
N ASP A 44 -5.46 6.99 2.16
CA ASP A 44 -5.91 8.22 1.51
C ASP A 44 -5.50 8.25 0.04
N SER A 45 -4.27 7.86 -0.27
CA SER A 45 -3.79 7.79 -1.67
C SER A 45 -4.50 6.69 -2.47
N ILE A 46 -4.77 5.54 -1.84
CA ILE A 46 -5.47 4.42 -2.47
C ILE A 46 -6.92 4.82 -2.79
N LYS A 47 -7.62 5.38 -1.81
CA LYS A 47 -9.00 5.86 -1.96
C LYS A 47 -9.08 6.96 -3.00
N TYR A 48 -8.18 7.94 -2.94
CA TYR A 48 -8.12 9.03 -3.92
C TYR A 48 -8.04 8.51 -5.36
N ALA A 49 -7.13 7.60 -5.65
CA ALA A 49 -6.99 7.05 -7.00
C ALA A 49 -8.23 6.25 -7.44
N LEU A 50 -8.86 5.48 -6.54
CA LEU A 50 -10.10 4.74 -6.83
C LEU A 50 -11.29 5.67 -7.09
N GLU A 51 -11.47 6.68 -6.25
CA GLU A 51 -12.54 7.68 -6.34
C GLU A 51 -12.41 8.53 -7.61
N ASN A 52 -11.19 8.77 -8.07
CA ASN A 52 -10.90 9.44 -9.35
C ASN A 52 -10.95 8.51 -10.57
N GLY A 53 -11.53 7.32 -10.43
CA GLY A 53 -11.88 6.45 -11.56
C GLY A 53 -10.76 5.54 -12.05
N ALA A 54 -9.74 5.26 -11.23
CA ALA A 54 -8.78 4.21 -11.55
C ALA A 54 -9.50 2.87 -11.81
N LYS A 55 -9.19 2.23 -12.93
CA LYS A 55 -9.74 0.92 -13.30
C LYS A 55 -9.28 -0.17 -12.31
N SER A 56 -8.02 -0.10 -11.88
CA SER A 56 -7.45 -1.02 -10.91
C SER A 56 -6.22 -0.40 -10.26
N ILE A 57 -5.92 -0.82 -9.02
CA ILE A 57 -4.71 -0.44 -8.31
C ILE A 57 -3.96 -1.69 -7.89
N VAL A 58 -2.68 -1.77 -8.23
CA VAL A 58 -1.74 -2.79 -7.77
C VAL A 58 -0.84 -2.13 -6.73
N LEU A 59 -0.85 -2.66 -5.50
CA LEU A 59 0.01 -2.18 -4.42
C LEU A 59 1.27 -3.03 -4.35
N MET A 60 2.43 -2.39 -4.34
CA MET A 60 3.71 -3.06 -4.12
C MET A 60 4.40 -2.50 -2.89
N SER A 61 5.01 -3.37 -2.09
CA SER A 61 5.76 -3.01 -0.89
C SER A 61 6.92 -4.00 -0.70
N HIS A 62 7.61 -3.87 0.42
CA HIS A 62 8.47 -4.87 1.03
C HIS A 62 8.07 -5.03 2.50
N LEU A 63 8.61 -6.06 3.15
CA LEU A 63 8.49 -6.28 4.58
C LEU A 63 9.82 -6.82 5.10
N GLY A 64 10.38 -6.21 6.14
CA GLY A 64 11.65 -6.63 6.72
C GLY A 64 12.79 -6.72 5.70
N ARG A 65 13.64 -7.74 5.86
CA ARG A 65 14.85 -7.96 5.05
C ARG A 65 14.88 -9.42 4.58
N PRO A 66 14.29 -9.73 3.43
CA PRO A 66 14.28 -11.08 2.88
C PRO A 66 15.57 -11.44 2.13
N ASP A 67 16.49 -10.48 1.95
CA ASP A 67 17.80 -10.66 1.32
C ASP A 67 17.76 -11.41 -0.03
N GLY A 68 16.80 -11.02 -0.87
CA GLY A 68 16.62 -11.57 -2.22
C GLY A 68 15.99 -12.96 -2.27
N ASN A 69 15.67 -13.58 -1.13
CA ASN A 69 15.14 -14.93 -1.05
C ASN A 69 13.67 -14.93 -0.63
N ARG A 70 12.93 -15.97 -1.06
CA ARG A 70 11.56 -16.18 -0.57
C ARG A 70 11.61 -16.66 0.87
N ASN A 71 11.05 -15.86 1.78
CA ASN A 71 10.99 -16.19 3.20
C ASN A 71 9.58 -15.90 3.74
N GLU A 72 8.91 -16.95 4.23
CA GLU A 72 7.53 -16.86 4.72
C GLU A 72 7.38 -15.91 5.91
N LYS A 73 8.42 -15.73 6.71
CA LYS A 73 8.45 -14.75 7.82
C LYS A 73 8.19 -13.32 7.35
N TYR A 74 8.59 -12.98 6.12
CA TYR A 74 8.45 -11.65 5.53
C TYR A 74 7.30 -11.58 4.51
N THR A 75 6.33 -12.50 4.60
CA THR A 75 5.14 -12.47 3.75
C THR A 75 4.28 -11.23 4.01
N LEU A 76 3.72 -10.66 2.95
CA LEU A 76 2.74 -9.57 3.02
C LEU A 76 1.30 -10.06 3.22
N LYS A 77 1.08 -11.37 3.36
CA LYS A 77 -0.27 -11.94 3.54
C LYS A 77 -1.06 -11.28 4.71
N PRO A 78 -0.50 -11.12 5.93
CA PRO A 78 -1.21 -10.43 7.01
C PRO A 78 -1.58 -8.99 6.68
N VAL A 79 -0.73 -8.28 5.94
CA VAL A 79 -0.97 -6.90 5.49
C VAL A 79 -2.14 -6.86 4.52
N ALA A 80 -2.25 -7.81 3.60
CA ALA A 80 -3.37 -7.89 2.68
C ALA A 80 -4.71 -8.11 3.40
N GLU A 81 -4.75 -8.99 4.41
CA GLU A 81 -5.94 -9.23 5.22
C GLU A 81 -6.35 -7.98 6.03
N GLU A 82 -5.38 -7.28 6.61
CA GLU A 82 -5.64 -6.04 7.35
C GLU A 82 -6.14 -4.92 6.43
N LEU A 83 -5.50 -4.75 5.27
CA LEU A 83 -5.93 -3.77 4.27
C LEU A 83 -7.36 -4.05 3.78
N LYS A 84 -7.72 -5.32 3.57
CA LYS A 84 -9.07 -5.75 3.20
C LYS A 84 -10.11 -5.26 4.22
N LYS A 85 -9.82 -5.44 5.52
CA LYS A 85 -10.69 -4.95 6.60
C LYS A 85 -10.81 -3.42 6.57
N LEU A 86 -9.71 -2.71 6.40
CA LEU A 86 -9.67 -1.24 6.40
C LEU A 86 -10.36 -0.61 5.17
N LEU A 87 -10.30 -1.27 4.01
CA LEU A 87 -10.97 -0.82 2.78
C LEU A 87 -12.43 -1.27 2.69
N ASN A 88 -12.87 -2.19 3.55
CA ASN A 88 -14.20 -2.79 3.54
C ASN A 88 -14.60 -3.36 2.17
N ARG A 89 -13.65 -4.03 1.51
CA ARG A 89 -13.78 -4.69 0.20
C ARG A 89 -12.84 -5.90 0.18
#